data_AF-A0A1C0T4I4-F1
#
_entry.id   AF-A0A1C0T4I4-F1
#
_cell.length_a   1.000
_cell.length_b   1.000
_cell.length_c   1.000
_cell.angle_alpha   90.00
_cell.angle_beta   90.00
_cell.angle_gamma   90.00
#
_symmetry.space_group_name_H-M   'P 1'
#
loop_
_entity.id
_entity.type
_entity.pdbx_description
1 polymer ?
#
loop_
_entity_poly.entity_id
_entity_poly.type
_entity_poly.pdbx_seq_one_letter_code
_entity_poly.pdbx_strand_id
1 'polypeptide(L)'
;MAAIHEVLLLVGRLNYVWTNTESLLIYIIAHLLNVDKEQAIVVFLTLNTTRARIDLTERLAKLPATPVDTRDSVLSIMDRLKQQSKMRNKYNHCIYSFDEQGEISSTQLMRLVEGDKDIRYGKVEQLDARELERLEAAIQEITEISKSLWAFIRSRPNFDERSI
;
A
#
# COMPACT_ATOMS: atom_id res chain seq x y z
N MET A 1 -27.44 8.81 2.94
CA MET A 1 -26.85 9.80 1.99
C MET A 1 -25.41 10.21 2.33
N ALA A 2 -25.04 10.57 3.57
CA ALA A 2 -23.68 11.05 3.89
C ALA A 2 -22.55 9.98 3.84
N ALA A 3 -22.84 8.73 4.20
CA ALA A 3 -21.80 7.71 4.43
C ALA A 3 -21.08 7.23 3.16
N ILE A 4 -21.71 7.22 1.97
CA ILE A 4 -21.06 6.69 0.75
C ILE A 4 -20.04 7.68 0.16
N HIS A 5 -20.39 8.96 0.11
CA HIS A 5 -19.48 9.96 -0.43
C HIS A 5 -18.20 10.01 0.41
N GLU A 6 -18.35 9.94 1.73
CA GLU A 6 -17.26 9.80 2.69
C GLU A 6 -16.39 8.58 2.40
N VAL A 7 -16.97 7.41 2.10
CA VAL A 7 -16.20 6.20 1.77
C VAL A 7 -15.43 6.35 0.48
N LEU A 8 -16.07 6.85 -0.57
CA LEU A 8 -15.39 7.04 -1.86
C LEU A 8 -14.24 8.05 -1.73
N LEU A 9 -14.44 9.11 -0.94
CA LEU A 9 -13.37 10.07 -0.61
C LEU A 9 -12.23 9.41 0.17
N LEU A 10 -12.54 8.59 1.18
CA LEU A 10 -11.55 7.88 1.96
C LEU A 10 -10.81 6.82 1.12
N VAL A 11 -11.49 6.08 0.25
CA VAL A 11 -10.85 5.14 -0.69
C VAL A 11 -9.97 5.87 -1.71
N GLY A 12 -10.42 7.03 -2.20
CA GLY A 12 -9.60 7.90 -3.04
C GLY A 12 -8.34 8.35 -2.32
N ARG A 13 -8.47 8.83 -1.07
CA ARG A 13 -7.34 9.24 -0.22
C ARG A 13 -6.40 8.08 0.08
N LEU A 14 -6.93 6.90 0.37
CA LEU A 14 -6.19 5.65 0.58
C LEU A 14 -5.33 5.32 -0.65
N ASN A 15 -5.89 5.40 -1.86
CA ASN A 15 -5.13 5.14 -3.08
C ASN A 15 -4.06 6.20 -3.36
N TYR A 16 -4.38 7.47 -3.13
CA TYR A 16 -3.43 8.57 -3.26
C TYR A 16 -2.22 8.38 -2.34
N VAL A 17 -2.46 8.20 -1.03
CA VAL A 17 -1.36 8.05 -0.06
C VAL A 17 -0.56 6.78 -0.31
N TRP A 18 -1.23 5.68 -0.70
CA TRP A 18 -0.57 4.43 -1.08
C TRP A 18 0.39 4.62 -2.25
N THR A 19 -0.09 5.19 -3.36
CA THR A 19 0.69 5.32 -4.60
C THR A 19 1.93 6.20 -4.38
N ASN A 20 1.79 7.29 -3.63
CA ASN A 20 2.91 8.16 -3.27
C ASN A 20 3.92 7.41 -2.39
N THR A 21 3.44 6.64 -1.42
CA THR A 21 4.29 5.87 -0.50
C THR A 21 5.03 4.75 -1.22
N GLU A 22 4.36 4.02 -2.11
CA GLU A 22 4.95 2.97 -2.92
C GLU A 22 6.05 3.50 -3.85
N SER A 23 5.85 4.69 -4.42
CA SER A 23 6.85 5.33 -5.30
C SER A 23 8.16 5.62 -4.57
N LEU A 24 8.14 5.79 -3.24
CA LEU A 24 9.37 6.00 -2.46
C LEU A 24 10.28 4.76 -2.44
N LEU A 25 9.77 3.57 -2.79
CA LEU A 25 10.60 2.38 -2.92
C LEU A 25 11.69 2.54 -3.99
N ILE A 26 11.53 3.46 -4.96
CA ILE A 26 12.57 3.83 -5.92
C ILE A 26 13.86 4.23 -5.20
N TYR A 27 13.77 5.08 -4.18
CA TYR A 27 14.94 5.55 -3.42
C TYR A 27 15.55 4.45 -2.56
N ILE A 28 14.71 3.54 -2.03
CA ILE A 28 15.20 2.38 -1.27
C ILE A 28 15.95 1.41 -2.19
N ILE A 29 15.41 1.14 -3.38
CA ILE A 29 16.05 0.31 -4.40
C ILE A 29 17.37 0.95 -4.84
N ALA A 30 17.39 2.26 -5.11
CA ALA A 30 18.60 3.00 -5.47
C ALA A 30 19.69 2.84 -4.40
N HIS A 31 19.32 3.01 -3.13
CA HIS A 31 20.25 2.85 -2.01
C HIS A 31 20.78 1.41 -1.89
N LEU A 32 19.90 0.41 -1.94
CA LEU A 32 20.27 -0.99 -1.73
C LEU A 32 21.06 -1.58 -2.89
N LEU A 33 20.83 -1.14 -4.13
CA LEU A 33 21.61 -1.54 -5.30
C LEU A 33 22.85 -0.68 -5.53
N ASN A 34 23.00 0.44 -4.81
CA ASN A 34 24.04 1.44 -5.03
C ASN A 34 24.05 1.96 -6.49
N VAL A 35 22.88 2.34 -6.98
CA VAL A 35 22.63 2.88 -8.33
C VAL A 35 22.01 4.27 -8.24
N ASP A 36 22.01 5.00 -9.35
CA ASP A 36 21.30 6.28 -9.41
C ASP A 36 19.77 6.09 -9.45
N LYS A 37 19.05 7.20 -9.31
CA LYS A 37 17.58 7.22 -9.31
C LYS A 37 17.00 6.71 -10.63
N GLU A 38 17.60 7.03 -11.77
CA GLU A 38 17.07 6.67 -13.09
C GLU A 38 17.14 5.15 -13.31
N GLN A 39 18.26 4.53 -12.94
CA GLN A 39 18.45 3.09 -12.93
C GLN A 39 17.46 2.39 -12.00
N ALA A 40 17.23 2.95 -10.80
CA ALA A 40 16.23 2.41 -9.87
C ALA A 40 14.79 2.55 -10.38
N ILE A 41 14.47 3.63 -11.11
CA ILE A 41 13.17 3.81 -11.79
C ILE A 41 12.96 2.69 -12.81
N VAL A 42 13.96 2.36 -13.63
CA VAL A 42 13.86 1.25 -14.59
C VAL A 42 13.55 -0.07 -13.89
N VAL A 43 14.24 -0.37 -12.78
CA VAL A 43 13.96 -1.56 -11.96
C VAL A 43 12.53 -1.52 -11.41
N PHE A 44 12.09 -0.39 -10.85
CA PHE A 44 10.76 -0.23 -10.27
C PHE A 44 9.64 -0.40 -11.31
N LEU A 45 9.82 0.14 -12.52
CA LEU A 45 8.89 0.02 -13.64
C LEU A 45 8.84 -1.41 -14.20
N THR A 46 9.93 -2.17 -14.08
CA THR A 46 9.98 -3.59 -14.49
C THR A 46 9.15 -4.49 -13.56
N LEU A 47 8.96 -4.08 -12.31
CA LEU A 47 8.18 -4.83 -11.32
C LEU A 47 6.70 -4.43 -11.41
N ASN A 48 5.91 -5.29 -12.05
CA ASN A 48 4.50 -5.03 -12.39
C ASN A 48 3.52 -5.07 -11.20
N THR A 49 3.97 -5.44 -10.00
CA THR A 49 3.11 -5.52 -8.81
C THR A 49 3.79 -4.95 -7.59
N THR A 50 3.01 -4.37 -6.68
CA THR A 50 3.54 -3.89 -5.39
C THR A 50 4.18 -5.00 -4.58
N ARG A 51 3.64 -6.22 -4.64
CA ARG A 51 4.25 -7.39 -3.99
C ARG A 51 5.67 -7.61 -4.52
N ALA A 52 5.88 -7.62 -5.83
CA ALA A 52 7.21 -7.83 -6.40
C ALA A 52 8.19 -6.71 -6.00
N ARG A 53 7.73 -5.46 -5.91
CA ARG A 53 8.53 -4.32 -5.44
C ARG A 53 8.96 -4.46 -3.98
N ILE A 54 8.02 -4.84 -3.10
CA ILE A 54 8.30 -5.13 -1.69
C ILE A 54 9.25 -6.31 -1.55
N ASP A 55 8.98 -7.42 -2.23
CA ASP A 55 9.79 -8.64 -2.15
C ASP A 55 11.21 -8.42 -2.66
N LEU A 56 11.41 -7.66 -3.74
CA LEU A 56 12.75 -7.26 -4.19
C LEU A 56 13.46 -6.46 -3.10
N THR A 57 12.80 -5.45 -2.55
CA THR A 57 13.36 -4.56 -1.53
C THR A 57 13.78 -5.36 -0.28
N GLU A 58 12.94 -6.28 0.19
CA GLU A 58 13.28 -7.17 1.30
C GLU A 58 14.46 -8.10 1.00
N ARG A 59 14.53 -8.65 -0.22
CA ARG A 59 15.62 -9.54 -0.64
C ARG A 59 16.94 -8.79 -0.72
N LEU A 60 16.93 -7.58 -1.29
CA LEU A 60 18.10 -6.71 -1.35
C LEU A 60 18.59 -6.33 0.05
N ALA A 61 17.68 -5.98 0.95
CA ALA A 61 18.03 -5.64 2.33
C ALA A 61 18.67 -6.80 3.12
N LYS A 62 18.38 -8.04 2.73
CA LYS A 62 18.91 -9.26 3.38
C LYS A 62 20.28 -9.69 2.84
N LEU A 63 20.84 -9.01 1.84
CA LEU A 63 22.16 -9.34 1.32
C LEU A 63 23.24 -9.12 2.40
N PRO A 64 24.30 -9.95 2.44
CA PRO A 64 25.35 -9.82 3.45
C PRO A 64 26.06 -8.46 3.45
N ALA A 65 26.07 -7.76 2.31
CA ALA A 65 26.67 -6.44 2.15
C ALA A 65 25.84 -5.30 2.78
N THR A 66 24.57 -5.53 3.14
CA THR A 66 23.71 -4.50 3.71
C THR A 66 24.00 -4.32 5.20
N PRO A 67 24.29 -3.08 5.68
CA PRO A 67 24.45 -2.82 7.10
C PRO A 67 23.23 -3.24 7.92
N VAL A 68 23.46 -3.79 9.12
CA VAL A 68 22.40 -4.31 10.00
C VAL A 68 21.30 -3.28 10.25
N ASP A 69 21.67 -2.03 10.56
CA ASP A 69 20.72 -0.95 10.82
C ASP A 69 19.84 -0.64 9.59
N THR A 70 20.43 -0.69 8.39
CA THR A 70 19.71 -0.53 7.12
C THR A 70 18.76 -1.69 6.90
N ARG A 71 19.23 -2.93 7.06
CA ARG A 71 18.42 -4.15 6.90
C ARG A 71 17.21 -4.10 7.82
N ASP A 72 17.43 -3.89 9.11
CA ASP A 72 16.36 -3.98 10.11
C ASP A 72 15.31 -2.86 9.91
N SER A 73 15.77 -1.65 9.57
CA SER A 73 14.88 -0.54 9.22
C SER A 73 14.02 -0.84 7.99
N VAL A 74 14.65 -1.29 6.89
CA VAL A 74 13.93 -1.60 5.65
C VAL A 74 12.94 -2.74 5.86
N LEU A 75 13.34 -3.83 6.52
CA LEU A 75 12.46 -4.97 6.76
C LEU A 75 11.27 -4.60 7.64
N SER A 76 11.47 -3.76 8.68
CA SER A 76 10.38 -3.26 9.50
C SER A 76 9.38 -2.44 8.71
N ILE A 77 9.85 -1.55 7.83
CA ILE A 77 8.97 -0.72 6.99
C ILE A 77 8.23 -1.58 5.97
N MET A 78 8.91 -2.55 5.35
CA MET A 78 8.32 -3.43 4.33
C MET A 78 7.21 -4.32 4.91
N ASP A 79 7.39 -4.83 6.13
CA ASP A 79 6.35 -5.63 6.79
C ASP A 79 5.07 -4.80 7.03
N ARG A 80 5.22 -3.58 7.56
CA ARG A 80 4.10 -2.63 7.75
C ARG A 80 3.39 -2.34 6.43
N LEU A 81 4.13 -2.04 5.37
CA LEU A 81 3.58 -1.77 4.04
C LEU A 81 2.83 -2.98 3.47
N LYS A 82 3.35 -4.19 3.69
CA LYS A 82 2.72 -5.46 3.26
C LYS A 82 1.37 -5.69 3.97
N GLN A 83 1.24 -5.35 5.24
CA GLN A 83 -0.05 -5.41 5.93
C GLN A 83 -1.04 -4.40 5.35
N GLN A 84 -0.61 -3.16 5.10
CA GLN A 84 -1.47 -2.14 4.51
C GLN A 84 -1.87 -2.44 3.06
N SER A 85 -1.05 -3.18 2.29
CA SER A 85 -1.42 -3.67 0.95
C SER A 85 -2.69 -4.52 0.98
N LYS A 86 -2.85 -5.38 1.99
CA LYS A 86 -4.05 -6.21 2.16
C LYS A 86 -5.29 -5.35 2.40
N MET A 87 -5.15 -4.32 3.24
CA MET A 87 -6.23 -3.38 3.55
C MET A 87 -6.62 -2.56 2.31
N ARG A 88 -5.63 -2.04 1.59
CA ARG A 88 -5.83 -1.34 0.32
C ARG A 88 -6.59 -2.20 -0.68
N ASN A 89 -6.21 -3.47 -0.82
CA ASN A 89 -6.86 -4.39 -1.74
C ASN A 89 -8.29 -4.74 -1.30
N LYS A 90 -8.58 -4.85 0.01
CA LYS A 90 -9.93 -5.06 0.54
C LYS A 90 -10.90 -3.98 0.02
N TYR A 91 -10.54 -2.71 0.17
CA TYR A 91 -11.43 -1.60 -0.18
C TYR A 91 -11.47 -1.27 -1.68
N ASN A 92 -10.41 -1.58 -2.44
CA ASN A 92 -10.40 -1.35 -3.89
C ASN A 92 -11.11 -2.43 -4.70
N HIS A 93 -11.24 -3.66 -4.17
CA HIS A 93 -11.84 -4.79 -4.88
C HIS A 93 -13.16 -5.24 -4.26
N CYS A 94 -13.84 -4.35 -3.53
CA CYS A 94 -15.18 -4.60 -3.03
C CYS A 94 -16.24 -4.16 -4.05
N ILE A 95 -17.35 -4.89 -4.09
CA ILE A 95 -18.54 -4.51 -4.86
C ILE A 95 -19.37 -3.56 -4.00
N TYR A 96 -19.91 -2.50 -4.60
CA TYR A 96 -20.86 -1.59 -3.94
C TYR A 96 -22.26 -1.90 -4.51
N SER A 97 -23.23 -2.27 -3.66
CA SER A 97 -24.59 -2.65 -4.08
C SER A 97 -25.58 -1.50 -3.90
N PHE A 98 -26.49 -1.34 -4.87
CA PHE A 98 -27.54 -0.31 -4.91
C PHE A 98 -28.92 -0.98 -4.74
N ASP A 99 -29.91 -0.27 -4.19
CA ASP A 99 -31.32 -0.65 -4.21
C ASP A 99 -32.02 -0.32 -5.53
N GLU A 100 -33.29 -0.73 -5.59
CA GLU A 100 -34.20 -0.57 -6.72
C GLU A 100 -34.46 0.90 -7.11
N GLN A 101 -34.15 1.87 -6.23
CA GLN A 101 -34.28 3.29 -6.48
C GLN A 101 -32.99 3.90 -7.06
N GLY A 102 -31.93 3.09 -7.23
CA GLY A 102 -30.58 3.57 -7.57
C GLY A 102 -29.88 4.25 -6.38
N GLU A 103 -30.51 4.24 -5.21
CA GLU A 103 -29.90 4.63 -3.94
C GLU A 103 -29.14 3.44 -3.36
N ILE A 104 -28.24 3.64 -2.41
CA ILE A 104 -27.45 2.53 -1.86
C ILE A 104 -28.14 1.99 -0.61
N SER A 105 -28.91 0.90 -0.74
CA SER A 105 -29.57 0.28 0.43
C SER A 105 -28.62 -0.44 1.38
N SER A 106 -27.47 -0.90 0.89
CA SER A 106 -26.43 -1.49 1.73
C SER A 106 -25.12 -1.54 0.97
N THR A 107 -24.09 -0.85 1.47
CA THR A 107 -22.73 -1.02 0.98
C THR A 107 -22.22 -2.37 1.49
N GLN A 108 -22.60 -3.44 0.80
CA GLN A 108 -22.17 -4.79 1.10
C GLN A 108 -20.76 -4.96 0.55
N LEU A 109 -19.76 -5.01 1.42
CA LEU A 109 -18.39 -5.32 1.05
C LEU A 109 -18.32 -6.78 0.59
N MET A 110 -18.67 -7.04 -0.67
CA MET A 110 -18.78 -8.39 -1.20
C MET A 110 -17.49 -8.71 -1.97
N ARG A 111 -16.82 -9.80 -1.58
CA ARG A 111 -15.63 -10.33 -2.25
C ARG A 111 -16.00 -11.63 -2.93
N LEU A 112 -15.73 -11.79 -4.22
CA LEU A 112 -15.78 -13.12 -4.84
C LEU A 112 -14.58 -13.93 -4.36
N VAL A 113 -14.84 -15.09 -3.77
CA VAL A 113 -13.80 -16.02 -3.32
C VAL A 113 -13.95 -17.29 -4.15
N GLU A 114 -12.94 -17.55 -4.98
CA GLU A 114 -12.82 -18.81 -5.71
C GLU A 114 -12.21 -19.85 -4.76
N GLY A 115 -12.99 -20.89 -4.45
CA GLY A 115 -12.51 -22.12 -3.82
C GLY A 115 -12.10 -23.14 -4.87
N ASP A 116 -11.47 -24.24 -4.45
CA ASP A 116 -10.95 -25.28 -5.36
C ASP A 116 -12.00 -25.89 -6.31
N LYS A 117 -13.30 -25.75 -6.03
CA LYS A 117 -14.40 -26.32 -6.84
C LYS A 117 -15.62 -25.40 -7.01
N ASP A 118 -15.62 -24.20 -6.44
CA ASP A 118 -16.77 -23.31 -6.45
C ASP A 118 -16.40 -21.82 -6.32
N ILE A 119 -17.17 -20.97 -7.01
CA ILE A 119 -17.10 -19.51 -6.81
C ILE A 119 -18.15 -19.16 -5.77
N ARG A 120 -17.70 -18.67 -4.61
CA ARG A 120 -18.60 -18.25 -3.53
C ARG A 120 -18.68 -16.73 -3.46
N TYR A 121 -19.89 -16.24 -3.20
CA TYR A 121 -20.08 -14.92 -2.63
C TYR A 121 -19.42 -14.91 -1.25
N GLY A 122 -18.36 -14.12 -1.10
CA GLY A 122 -17.66 -13.96 0.17
C GLY A 122 -18.52 -13.26 1.21
N LYS A 123 -17.94 -13.06 2.39
CA LYS A 123 -18.61 -12.44 3.54
C LYS A 123 -19.08 -11.02 3.18
N VAL A 124 -20.38 -10.80 3.24
CA VAL A 124 -20.99 -9.47 3.18
C VAL A 124 -20.65 -8.76 4.49
N GLU A 125 -19.79 -7.76 4.44
CA GLU A 125 -19.56 -6.85 5.57
C GLU A 125 -20.36 -5.57 5.34
N GLN A 126 -21.14 -5.15 6.34
CA GLN A 126 -21.77 -3.84 6.28
C GLN A 126 -20.70 -2.79 6.55
N LEU A 127 -20.69 -1.77 5.70
CA LEU A 127 -19.85 -0.61 5.89
C LEU A 127 -20.47 0.29 6.96
N ASP A 128 -20.11 0.00 8.21
CA ASP A 128 -20.54 0.73 9.39
C ASP A 128 -19.47 1.76 9.83
N ALA A 129 -19.74 2.48 10.91
CA ALA A 129 -18.78 3.43 11.49
C ALA A 129 -17.42 2.78 11.84
N ARG A 130 -17.41 1.49 12.22
CA ARG A 130 -16.14 0.80 12.53
C ARG A 130 -15.32 0.52 11.29
N GLU A 131 -15.95 0.22 10.16
CA GLU A 131 -15.24 0.08 8.88
C GLU A 131 -14.69 1.41 8.39
N LEU A 132 -15.37 2.53 8.63
CA LEU A 132 -14.84 3.87 8.36
C LEU A 132 -13.60 4.17 9.22
N GLU A 133 -13.68 3.93 10.54
CA GLU A 133 -12.53 4.07 11.45
C GLU A 133 -11.34 3.21 11.02
N ARG A 134 -11.58 1.97 10.55
CA ARG A 134 -10.52 1.09 10.03
C ARG A 134 -9.86 1.64 8.77
N LEU A 135 -10.65 2.22 7.86
CA LEU A 135 -10.15 2.83 6.64
C LEU A 135 -9.31 4.08 6.96
N GLU A 136 -9.76 4.92 7.88
CA GLU A 136 -9.00 6.08 8.36
C GLU A 136 -7.69 5.66 9.05
N ALA A 137 -7.74 4.65 9.91
CA ALA A 137 -6.55 4.11 10.57
C ALA A 137 -5.53 3.57 9.56
N ALA A 138 -6.00 2.91 8.49
CA ALA A 138 -5.12 2.44 7.41
C ALA A 138 -4.46 3.60 6.66
N ILE A 139 -5.22 4.65 6.34
CA ILE A 139 -4.69 5.87 5.71
C ILE A 139 -3.62 6.53 6.59
N GLN A 140 -3.89 6.64 7.90
CA GLN A 140 -2.95 7.21 8.85
C GLN A 140 -1.68 6.36 8.94
N GLU A 141 -1.81 5.04 9.02
CA GLU A 141 -0.65 4.13 9.07
C GLU A 141 0.20 4.21 7.80
N ILE A 142 -0.41 4.27 6.61
CA ILE A 142 0.33 4.47 5.36
C ILE A 142 1.05 5.83 5.36
N THR A 143 0.43 6.87 5.93
CA THR A 143 1.06 8.18 6.10
C THR A 143 2.29 8.10 7.02
N GLU A 144 2.22 7.36 8.13
CA GLU A 144 3.36 7.15 9.03
C GLU A 144 4.45 6.28 8.40
N ILE A 145 4.09 5.30 7.57
CA ILE A 145 5.04 4.53 6.75
C ILE A 145 5.76 5.46 5.78
N SER A 146 5.05 6.36 5.10
CA SER A 146 5.63 7.37 4.19
C SER A 146 6.65 8.27 4.91
N LYS A 147 6.29 8.77 6.10
CA LYS A 147 7.20 9.56 6.95
C LYS A 147 8.44 8.75 7.35
N SER A 148 8.26 7.48 7.72
CA SER A 148 9.35 6.58 8.08
C SER A 148 10.30 6.34 6.90
N LEU A 149 9.76 6.14 5.70
CA LEU A 149 10.53 6.03 4.45
C LEU A 149 11.32 7.31 4.18
N TRP A 150 10.69 8.48 4.27
CA TRP A 150 11.39 9.76 4.07
C TRP A 150 12.49 10.02 5.11
N ALA A 151 12.25 9.65 6.37
CA ALA A 151 13.27 9.75 7.42
C ALA A 151 14.45 8.83 7.12
N PHE A 152 14.17 7.58 6.71
CA PHE A 152 15.19 6.65 6.26
C PHE A 152 15.98 7.22 5.08
N ILE A 153 15.30 7.66 4.02
CA ILE A 153 15.90 8.20 2.79
C ILE A 153 16.81 9.40 3.11
N ARG A 154 16.33 10.38 3.89
CA ARG A 154 17.09 11.59 4.25
C ARG A 154 18.30 11.32 5.12
N SER A 155 18.30 10.21 5.87
CA SER A 155 19.46 9.83 6.69
C SER A 155 20.59 9.18 5.88
N ARG A 156 20.40 8.93 4.58
CA ARG A 156 21.40 8.26 3.74
C ARG A 156 22.34 9.28 3.08
N PRO A 157 23.65 8.98 2.96
CA PRO A 157 24.65 9.91 2.46
C PRO A 157 24.51 10.24 0.97
N ASN A 158 23.84 9.39 0.19
CA ASN A 158 23.69 9.55 -1.27
C ASN A 158 22.36 10.21 -1.66
N PHE A 159 21.61 10.76 -0.70
CA PHE A 159 20.34 11.41 -0.98
C PHE A 159 20.54 12.87 -1.38
N ASP A 160 20.08 13.25 -2.58
CA ASP A 160 20.01 14.64 -3.04
C ASP A 160 18.54 15.07 -3.12
N GLU A 161 18.16 16.07 -2.32
CA GLU A 161 16.80 16.64 -2.30
C GLU A 161 16.39 17.25 -3.65
N ARG A 162 17.35 17.62 -4.52
CA ARG A 162 17.07 18.11 -5.88
C ARG A 162 16.60 17.02 -6.83
N SER A 163 16.69 15.76 -6.41
CA SER A 163 16.24 14.60 -7.16
C SER A 163 14.80 14.19 -6.84
N ILE A 164 14.03 14.96 -6.06
CA ILE A 164 12.60 14.72 -5.77
C ILE A 164 11.73 15.21 -6.92
#